data_AF-A0A1Q6Y880-F1
#
_entry.id   AF-A0A1Q6Y880-F1
#
_cell.length_a   1.000
_cell.length_b   1.000
_cell.length_c   1.000
_cell.angle_alpha   90.00
_cell.angle_beta   90.00
_cell.angle_gamma   90.00
#
_symmetry.space_group_name_H-M   'P 1'
#
loop_
_entity.id
_entity.type
_entity.pdbx_description
1 polymer ?
#
loop_
_entity_poly.entity_id
_entity_poly.type
_entity_poly.pdbx_seq_one_letter_code
_entity_poly.pdbx_strand_id
1 'polypeptide(L)'
;MRTCRNIAGLERPLDPYSAPTDTTSGLPSIGSNGQLALPGAVTLRPTPYHYSSLIERAKQLAQLAGQIESAMLMALEKRDAEAYTLLKARNDVQLAQAGMRLQTLRVKEAQGSVKLAELQRDRAKLQVDHYKALLAADISELEGKQLELLGLVSGLYLTAAELAAIPNLIVGLASGSIIDFAGTVSNVAQSIGTQASITALQASYERRRQD
;
A
#
# COMPACT_ATOMS: atom_id res chain seq x y z
N MET A 1 -21.35 -17.65 18.60
CA MET A 1 -22.16 -16.69 17.80
C MET A 1 -22.71 -15.49 18.59
N ARG A 2 -22.39 -15.31 19.88
CA ARG A 2 -22.88 -14.19 20.71
C ARG A 2 -21.97 -12.95 20.72
N THR A 3 -20.87 -12.99 19.97
CA THR A 3 -19.78 -12.01 20.05
C THR A 3 -19.57 -11.21 18.75
N CYS A 4 -20.54 -11.18 17.84
CA CYS A 4 -20.49 -10.37 16.60
C CYS A 4 -19.16 -10.47 15.80
N ARG A 5 -18.55 -11.67 15.81
CA ARG A 5 -17.33 -12.00 15.05
C ARG A 5 -17.68 -12.77 13.78
N ASN A 6 -16.88 -12.59 12.73
CA ASN A 6 -16.99 -13.41 11.52
C ASN A 6 -16.51 -14.85 11.78
N ILE A 7 -16.67 -15.73 10.78
CA ILE A 7 -16.28 -17.14 10.86
C ILE A 7 -14.76 -17.36 11.04
N ALA A 8 -13.95 -16.33 10.76
CA ALA A 8 -12.51 -16.30 11.00
C ALA A 8 -12.13 -15.73 12.38
N GLY A 9 -13.12 -15.42 13.24
CA GLY A 9 -12.91 -14.91 14.60
C GLY A 9 -12.60 -13.42 14.70
N LEU A 10 -12.67 -12.68 13.59
CA LEU A 10 -12.45 -11.23 13.55
C LEU A 10 -13.73 -10.49 13.95
N GLU A 11 -13.61 -9.52 14.85
CA GLU A 11 -14.70 -8.60 15.15
C GLU A 11 -15.01 -7.76 13.92
N ARG A 12 -16.28 -7.40 13.72
CA ARG A 12 -16.69 -6.50 12.64
C ARG A 12 -16.62 -5.06 13.17
N PRO A 13 -15.52 -4.31 12.95
CA PRO A 13 -15.47 -2.91 13.34
C PRO A 13 -16.50 -2.14 12.49
N LEU A 14 -17.35 -1.38 13.17
CA LEU A 14 -18.14 -0.31 12.54
C LEU A 14 -17.22 0.92 12.48
N ASP A 15 -17.08 1.55 11.30
CA ASP A 15 -16.18 2.70 11.14
C ASP A 15 -16.54 3.82 12.14
N PRO A 16 -15.64 4.18 13.07
CA PRO A 16 -15.87 5.29 13.96
C PRO A 16 -15.71 6.60 13.19
N TYR A 17 -16.83 7.16 12.71
CA TYR A 17 -16.89 8.57 12.32
C TYR A 17 -16.87 9.44 13.60
N SER A 18 -15.67 9.69 14.13
CA SER A 18 -15.44 10.82 15.01
C SER A 18 -14.04 11.37 14.80
N ALA A 19 -13.95 12.52 14.13
CA ALA A 19 -12.80 13.40 14.32
C ALA A 19 -12.86 13.92 15.76
N PRO A 20 -11.78 13.86 16.56
CA PRO A 20 -11.70 14.60 17.80
C PRO A 20 -11.63 16.10 17.47
N THR A 21 -12.72 16.84 17.68
CA THR A 21 -12.67 18.30 17.65
C THR A 21 -12.25 18.77 19.05
N ASP A 22 -10.99 19.15 19.19
CA ASP A 22 -10.49 19.85 20.38
C ASP A 22 -11.05 21.28 20.39
N THR A 23 -11.97 21.56 21.31
CA THR A 23 -12.57 22.89 21.52
C THR A 23 -12.02 23.59 22.77
N THR A 24 -10.97 23.08 23.40
CA THR A 24 -10.61 23.50 24.78
C THR A 24 -9.41 24.45 24.90
N SER A 25 -8.68 24.72 23.82
CA SER A 25 -7.48 25.57 23.89
C SER A 25 -7.65 26.85 23.09
N GLY A 26 -8.27 27.88 23.69
CA GLY A 26 -8.33 29.19 23.03
C GLY A 26 -8.89 30.39 23.79
N LEU A 27 -9.17 30.31 25.09
CA LEU A 27 -9.64 31.49 25.84
C LEU A 27 -8.55 32.00 26.80
N PRO A 28 -8.02 33.23 26.60
CA PRO A 28 -7.19 33.89 27.59
C PRO A 28 -8.06 34.31 28.79
N SER A 29 -7.74 33.78 29.98
CA SER A 29 -8.36 34.24 31.22
C SER A 29 -7.76 35.58 31.64
N ILE A 30 -8.58 36.63 31.67
CA ILE A 30 -8.24 37.90 32.30
C ILE A 30 -8.26 37.69 33.82
N GLY A 31 -7.13 38.00 34.47
CA GLY A 31 -6.97 37.96 35.92
C GLY A 31 -7.89 38.97 36.62
N SER A 32 -8.57 38.49 37.65
CA SER A 32 -9.45 39.24 38.54
C SER A 32 -8.67 40.35 39.28
N ASN A 33 -8.85 41.62 38.90
CA ASN A 33 -8.52 42.82 39.70
C ASN A 33 -7.19 43.54 39.38
N GLY A 34 -6.99 43.97 38.14
CA GLY A 34 -5.96 44.97 37.77
C GLY A 34 -6.18 46.35 38.41
N GLN A 35 -6.01 46.46 39.74
CA GLN A 35 -6.17 47.71 40.48
C GLN A 35 -4.90 48.06 41.25
N LEU A 36 -4.33 49.22 40.90
CA LEU A 36 -3.23 49.85 41.63
C LEU A 36 -3.75 50.36 42.98
N ALA A 37 -3.27 49.75 44.07
CA ALA A 37 -3.30 50.38 45.39
C ALA A 37 -2.10 51.33 45.48
N LEU A 38 -2.35 52.65 45.50
CA LEU A 38 -1.31 53.64 45.75
C LEU A 38 -0.85 53.55 47.21
N PRO A 39 0.43 53.28 47.50
CA PRO A 39 0.95 53.40 48.85
C PRO A 39 1.13 54.88 49.22
N GLY A 40 0.46 55.30 50.28
CA GLY A 40 0.95 56.34 51.20
C GLY A 40 0.85 57.79 50.74
N ALA A 41 -0.19 58.48 51.20
CA ALA A 41 -0.11 59.93 51.39
C ALA A 41 0.95 60.20 52.48
N VAL A 42 2.19 60.46 52.06
CA VAL A 42 3.29 60.81 52.97
C VAL A 42 2.99 62.18 53.57
N THR A 43 2.80 62.25 54.88
CA THR A 43 2.74 63.52 55.60
C THR A 43 4.16 64.08 55.72
N LEU A 44 4.50 65.02 54.85
CA LEU A 44 5.81 65.68 54.91
C LEU A 44 5.91 66.55 56.15
N ARG A 45 6.95 66.32 56.97
CA ARG A 45 7.29 67.19 58.10
C ARG A 45 7.90 68.50 57.60
N PRO A 46 7.57 69.67 58.19
CA PRO A 46 8.13 70.95 57.77
C PRO A 46 9.66 70.95 57.87
N THR A 47 10.33 71.25 56.76
CA THR A 47 11.79 71.35 56.69
C THR A 47 12.25 72.76 57.05
N PRO A 48 13.45 72.94 57.63
CA PRO A 48 14.02 74.25 57.97
C PRO A 48 14.49 75.08 56.75
N TYR A 49 14.42 74.51 55.54
CA TYR A 49 14.90 75.12 54.30
C TYR A 49 13.82 75.92 53.56
N HIS A 50 14.23 77.00 52.88
CA HIS A 50 13.34 77.82 52.06
C HIS A 50 12.93 77.12 50.77
N TYR A 51 11.71 77.43 50.30
CA TYR A 51 11.09 76.82 49.12
C TYR A 51 11.98 76.84 47.87
N SER A 52 12.70 77.94 47.60
CA SER A 52 13.57 78.08 46.43
C SER A 52 14.64 76.99 46.34
N SER A 53 15.25 76.62 47.47
CA SER A 53 16.25 75.55 47.53
C SER A 53 15.65 74.15 47.35
N LEU A 54 14.46 73.93 47.91
CA LEU A 54 13.77 72.64 47.82
C LEU A 54 13.24 72.37 46.41
N ILE A 55 12.69 73.39 45.73
CA ILE A 55 12.15 73.21 44.37
C ILE A 55 13.27 72.97 43.36
N GLU A 56 14.43 73.59 43.53
CA GLU A 56 15.58 73.37 42.66
C GLU A 56 16.14 71.94 42.82
N ARG A 57 16.25 71.46 44.06
CA ARG A 57 16.67 70.07 44.33
C ARG A 57 15.64 69.06 43.84
N ALA A 58 14.35 69.35 44.01
CA ALA A 58 13.27 68.51 43.49
C ALA A 58 13.32 68.41 41.95
N LYS A 59 13.59 69.52 41.25
CA LYS A 59 13.78 69.51 39.78
C LYS A 59 14.97 68.65 39.36
N GLN A 60 16.11 68.74 40.06
CA GLN A 60 17.29 67.90 39.78
C GLN A 60 16.97 66.41 39.96
N LEU A 61 16.28 66.04 41.05
CA LEU A 61 15.87 64.66 41.31
C LEU A 61 14.84 64.16 40.29
N ALA A 62 13.88 65.00 39.89
CA ALA A 62 12.90 64.65 38.86
C ALA A 62 13.55 64.43 37.48
N GLN A 63 14.55 65.24 37.13
CA GLN A 63 15.33 65.04 35.90
C GLN A 63 16.13 63.72 35.94
N LEU A 64 16.77 63.41 37.07
CA LEU A 64 17.48 62.13 37.25
C LEU A 64 16.52 60.94 37.23
N ALA A 65 15.35 61.05 37.84
CA ALA A 65 14.31 60.02 37.77
C ALA A 65 13.88 59.76 36.32
N GLY A 66 13.62 60.81 35.53
CA GLY A 66 13.29 60.66 34.11
C GLY A 66 14.41 60.01 33.29
N GLN A 67 15.68 60.29 33.59
CA GLN A 67 16.81 59.61 32.95
C GLN A 67 16.85 58.12 33.29
N ILE A 68 16.66 57.75 34.57
CA ILE A 68 16.63 56.35 35.02
C ILE A 68 15.43 55.61 34.41
N GLU A 69 14.25 56.23 34.36
CA GLU A 69 13.07 55.64 33.74
C GLU A 69 13.29 55.33 32.26
N SER A 70 13.90 56.26 31.51
CA SER A 70 14.23 56.02 30.10
C SER A 70 15.24 54.87 29.93
N ALA A 71 16.26 54.80 30.78
CA ALA A 71 17.26 53.73 30.75
C ALA A 71 16.64 52.37 31.14
N MET A 72 15.75 52.36 32.13
CA MET A 72 15.03 51.17 32.55
C MET A 72 14.10 50.65 31.44
N LEU A 73 13.36 51.55 30.78
CA LEU A 73 12.50 51.19 29.67
C LEU A 73 13.29 50.55 28.53
N MET A 74 14.40 51.17 28.11
CA MET A 74 15.29 50.61 27.08
C MET A 74 15.85 49.24 27.48
N ALA A 75 16.21 49.05 28.76
CA ALA A 75 16.71 47.77 29.26
C ALA A 75 15.63 46.68 29.23
N LEU A 76 14.38 47.02 29.58
CA LEU A 76 13.23 46.10 29.52
C LEU A 76 12.92 45.72 28.07
N GLU A 77 12.83 46.69 27.16
CA GLU A 77 12.60 46.44 25.73
C GLU A 77 13.67 45.52 25.15
N LYS A 78 14.95 45.75 25.49
CA LYS A 78 16.05 44.90 25.02
C LYS A 78 15.97 43.48 25.59
N ARG A 79 15.66 43.33 26.89
CA ARG A 79 15.46 42.03 27.52
C ARG A 79 14.34 41.25 26.83
N ASP A 80 13.22 41.91 26.52
CA ASP A 80 12.08 41.26 25.89
C ASP A 80 12.38 40.87 24.45
N ALA A 81 13.10 41.72 23.71
CA ALA A 81 13.60 41.37 22.38
C ALA A 81 14.51 40.13 22.42
N GLU A 82 15.47 40.08 23.35
CA GLU A 82 16.36 38.92 23.51
C GLU A 82 15.57 37.66 23.90
N ALA A 83 14.62 37.75 24.83
CA ALA A 83 13.75 36.64 25.22
C ALA A 83 12.95 36.09 24.04
N TYR A 84 12.40 36.98 23.20
CA TYR A 84 11.70 36.60 21.97
C TYR A 84 12.64 35.92 20.98
N THR A 85 13.85 36.46 20.76
CA THR A 85 14.83 35.82 19.85
C THR A 85 15.23 34.42 20.31
N LEU A 86 15.39 34.20 21.62
CA LEU A 86 15.69 32.90 22.19
C LEU A 86 14.53 31.91 22.03
N LEU A 87 13.30 32.37 22.24
CA LEU A 87 12.10 31.55 21.99
C LEU A 87 12.00 31.15 20.52
N LYS A 88 12.21 32.11 19.61
CA LYS A 88 12.23 31.86 18.16
C LYS A 88 13.30 30.83 17.79
N ALA A 89 14.53 31.00 18.26
CA ALA A 89 15.62 30.06 18.00
C ALA A 89 15.31 28.63 18.49
N ARG A 90 14.66 28.49 19.67
CA ARG A 90 14.20 27.18 20.16
C ARG A 90 13.18 26.54 19.24
N ASN A 91 12.21 27.32 18.76
CA ASN A 91 11.19 26.83 17.83
C ASN A 91 11.81 26.43 16.48
N ASP A 92 12.75 27.21 15.97
CA ASP A 92 13.46 26.91 14.72
C ASP A 92 14.23 25.57 14.81
N VAL A 93 14.87 25.29 15.95
CA VAL A 93 15.52 24.00 16.21
C VAL A 93 14.50 22.85 16.24
N GLN A 94 13.36 23.03 16.89
CA GLN A 94 12.31 22.00 16.91
C GLN A 94 11.75 21.73 15.51
N LEU A 95 11.53 22.78 14.72
CA LEU A 95 11.09 22.68 13.33
C LEU A 95 12.12 21.92 12.48
N ALA A 96 13.40 22.23 12.62
CA ALA A 96 14.48 21.55 11.92
C ALA A 96 14.55 20.05 12.29
N GLN A 97 14.38 19.71 13.57
CA GLN A 97 14.31 18.32 14.01
C GLN A 97 13.10 17.58 13.43
N ALA A 98 11.93 18.23 13.39
CA ALA A 98 10.74 17.67 12.75
C ALA A 98 10.96 17.44 11.24
N GLY A 99 11.62 18.38 10.56
CA GLY A 99 12.02 18.24 9.16
C GLY A 99 12.97 17.05 8.92
N MET A 100 13.97 16.87 9.79
CA MET A 100 14.88 15.71 9.73
C MET A 100 14.15 14.38 9.92
N ARG A 101 13.20 14.32 10.87
CA ARG A 101 12.36 13.13 11.09
C ARG A 101 11.51 12.80 9.86
N LEU A 102 10.89 13.81 9.22
CA LEU A 102 10.14 13.63 7.99
C LEU A 102 11.01 13.05 6.87
N GLN A 103 12.22 13.60 6.70
CA GLN A 103 13.16 13.11 5.68
C GLN A 103 13.59 11.67 5.97
N THR A 104 13.83 11.31 7.23
CA THR A 104 14.14 9.94 7.63
C THR A 104 13.01 8.97 7.29
N LEU A 105 11.75 9.38 7.52
CA LEU A 105 10.59 8.58 7.15
C LEU A 105 10.47 8.40 5.63
N ARG A 106 10.74 9.44 4.84
CA ARG A 106 10.77 9.34 3.36
C ARG A 106 11.83 8.37 2.87
N VAL A 107 13.02 8.36 3.49
CA VAL A 107 14.06 7.37 3.16
C VAL A 107 13.58 5.95 3.48
N LYS A 108 12.93 5.75 4.64
CA LYS A 108 12.37 4.45 5.01
C LYS A 108 11.26 3.99 4.06
N GLU A 109 10.39 4.89 3.63
CA GLU A 109 9.36 4.63 2.64
C GLU A 109 9.98 4.23 1.29
N ALA A 110 11.00 4.94 0.81
CA ALA A 110 11.72 4.61 -0.40
C ALA A 110 12.43 3.25 -0.32
N GLN A 111 12.99 2.88 0.84
CA GLN A 111 13.52 1.53 1.06
C GLN A 111 12.43 0.46 0.97
N GLY A 112 11.23 0.76 1.49
CA GLY A 112 10.06 -0.10 1.36
C GLY A 112 9.61 -0.29 -0.09
N SER A 113 9.62 0.78 -0.90
CA SER A 113 9.23 0.70 -2.31
C SER A 113 10.25 -0.09 -3.14
N VAL A 114 11.55 0.04 -2.87
CA VAL A 114 12.59 -0.80 -3.47
C VAL A 114 12.36 -2.27 -3.14
N LYS A 115 12.13 -2.60 -1.87
CA LYS A 115 11.85 -3.97 -1.44
C LYS A 115 10.59 -4.54 -2.09
N LEU A 116 9.55 -3.73 -2.24
CA LEU A 116 8.33 -4.13 -2.95
C LEU A 116 8.63 -4.45 -4.42
N ALA A 117 9.40 -3.60 -5.11
CA ALA A 117 9.79 -3.82 -6.51
C ALA A 117 10.65 -5.09 -6.67
N GLU A 118 11.56 -5.37 -5.73
CA GLU A 118 12.34 -6.61 -5.70
C GLU A 118 11.43 -7.84 -5.59
N LEU A 119 10.45 -7.82 -4.68
CA LEU A 119 9.49 -8.91 -4.52
C LEU A 119 8.62 -9.10 -5.78
N GLN A 120 8.22 -8.01 -6.45
CA GLN A 120 7.49 -8.09 -7.71
C GLN A 120 8.34 -8.72 -8.82
N ARG A 121 9.62 -8.33 -8.92
CA ARG A 121 10.57 -8.94 -9.86
C ARG A 121 10.75 -10.43 -9.58
N ASP A 122 10.90 -10.79 -8.31
CA ASP A 122 11.13 -12.19 -7.93
C ASP A 122 9.87 -13.04 -8.18
N ARG A 123 8.67 -12.49 -7.96
CA ARG A 123 7.41 -13.12 -8.38
C ARG A 123 7.36 -13.33 -9.90
N ALA A 124 7.72 -12.33 -10.69
CA ALA A 124 7.75 -12.44 -12.14
C ALA A 124 8.75 -13.51 -12.61
N LYS A 125 9.93 -13.61 -11.96
CA LYS A 125 10.89 -14.69 -12.20
C LYS A 125 10.30 -16.06 -11.90
N LEU A 126 9.66 -16.25 -10.74
CA LEU A 126 9.00 -17.51 -10.41
C LEU A 126 7.95 -17.92 -11.44
N GLN A 127 7.19 -16.95 -11.98
CA GLN A 127 6.23 -17.22 -13.04
C GLN A 127 6.94 -17.67 -14.32
N VAL A 128 7.97 -16.94 -14.76
CA VAL A 128 8.76 -17.30 -15.94
C VAL A 128 9.39 -18.69 -15.78
N ASP A 129 9.97 -18.99 -14.61
CA ASP A 129 10.60 -20.27 -14.34
C ASP A 129 9.58 -21.41 -14.30
N HIS A 130 8.38 -21.15 -13.76
CA HIS A 130 7.27 -22.10 -13.81
C HIS A 130 6.83 -22.42 -15.24
N TYR A 131 6.62 -21.40 -16.08
CA TYR A 131 6.25 -21.62 -17.49
C TYR A 131 7.37 -22.27 -18.30
N LYS A 132 8.65 -21.93 -18.03
CA LYS A 132 9.79 -22.62 -18.62
C LYS A 132 9.83 -24.09 -18.23
N ALA A 133 9.58 -24.41 -16.96
CA ALA A 133 9.51 -25.79 -16.49
C ALA A 133 8.36 -26.56 -17.16
N LEU A 134 7.20 -25.92 -17.33
CA LEU A 134 6.05 -26.52 -18.02
C LEU A 134 6.32 -26.75 -19.51
N LEU A 135 7.00 -25.82 -20.19
CA LEU A 135 7.41 -25.96 -21.59
C LEU A 135 8.50 -27.02 -21.79
N ALA A 136 9.38 -27.22 -20.79
CA ALA A 136 10.40 -28.26 -20.83
C ALA A 136 9.84 -29.66 -20.54
N ALA A 137 8.79 -29.76 -19.72
CA ALA A 137 8.02 -30.98 -19.49
C ALA A 137 7.00 -31.17 -20.62
N ASP A 138 7.50 -31.54 -21.81
CA ASP A 138 6.76 -31.42 -23.07
C ASP A 138 5.44 -32.21 -23.13
N ILE A 139 5.35 -33.36 -22.45
CA ILE A 139 4.14 -34.19 -22.34
C ILE A 139 4.22 -34.96 -21.02
N SER A 140 3.16 -34.95 -20.20
CA SER A 140 3.15 -35.82 -19.02
C SER A 140 3.12 -37.30 -19.43
N GLU A 141 3.81 -38.20 -18.70
CA GLU A 141 3.86 -39.64 -19.06
C GLU A 141 2.47 -40.26 -19.28
N LEU A 142 1.44 -39.71 -18.62
CA LEU A 142 0.06 -40.15 -18.76
C LEU A 142 -0.59 -39.71 -20.09
N GLU A 143 -0.27 -38.50 -20.56
CA GLU A 143 -0.76 -37.99 -21.86
C GLU A 143 -0.08 -38.71 -23.04
N GLY A 144 1.20 -39.08 -22.88
CA GLY A 144 1.91 -39.93 -23.84
C GLY A 144 1.29 -41.32 -23.95
N LYS A 145 0.99 -41.96 -22.81
CA LYS A 145 0.30 -43.27 -22.77
C LYS A 145 -1.12 -43.21 -23.35
N GLN A 146 -1.84 -42.10 -23.16
CA GLN A 146 -3.17 -41.92 -23.73
C GLN A 146 -3.13 -41.83 -25.27
N LEU A 147 -2.15 -41.10 -25.83
CA LEU A 147 -1.93 -41.02 -27.28
C LEU A 147 -1.52 -42.38 -27.86
N GLU A 148 -0.66 -43.12 -27.16
CA GLU A 148 -0.24 -44.47 -27.57
C GLU A 148 -1.41 -45.46 -27.58
N LEU A 149 -2.25 -45.44 -26.55
CA LEU A 149 -3.42 -46.31 -26.45
C LEU A 149 -4.47 -45.96 -27.51
N LEU A 150 -4.68 -44.67 -27.81
CA LEU A 150 -5.51 -44.21 -28.93
C LEU A 150 -4.95 -44.65 -30.30
N GLY A 151 -3.63 -44.61 -30.48
CA GLY A 151 -2.97 -45.09 -31.70
C GLY A 151 -3.03 -46.61 -31.88
N LEU A 152 -2.92 -47.38 -30.79
CA LEU A 152 -3.14 -48.84 -30.82
C LEU A 152 -4.58 -49.18 -31.21
N VAL A 153 -5.55 -48.43 -30.68
CA VAL A 153 -6.98 -48.60 -31.00
C VAL A 153 -7.26 -48.34 -32.49
N SER A 154 -6.69 -47.29 -33.09
CA SER A 154 -6.88 -47.02 -34.52
C SER A 154 -6.26 -48.09 -35.42
N GLY A 155 -5.08 -48.63 -35.05
CA GLY A 155 -4.44 -49.75 -35.76
C GLY A 155 -5.23 -51.06 -35.70
N LEU A 156 -5.87 -51.34 -34.56
CA LEU A 156 -6.76 -52.50 -34.41
C LEU A 156 -8.02 -52.36 -35.27
N TYR A 157 -8.59 -51.15 -35.41
CA TYR A 157 -9.76 -50.93 -36.27
C TYR A 157 -9.43 -51.03 -37.77
N LEU A 158 -8.26 -50.56 -38.22
CA LEU A 158 -7.82 -50.68 -39.61
C LEU A 158 -7.55 -52.14 -40.01
N THR A 159 -6.88 -52.90 -39.14
CA THR A 159 -6.63 -54.34 -39.37
C THR A 159 -7.92 -55.16 -39.33
N ALA A 160 -8.87 -54.83 -38.46
CA ALA A 160 -10.20 -55.44 -38.47
C ALA A 160 -11.03 -55.10 -39.72
N ALA A 161 -10.85 -53.91 -40.31
CA ALA A 161 -11.51 -53.52 -41.55
C ALA A 161 -10.99 -54.31 -42.77
N GLU A 162 -9.67 -54.52 -42.87
CA GLU A 162 -9.06 -55.35 -43.92
C GLU A 162 -9.45 -56.83 -43.79
N LEU A 163 -9.47 -57.35 -42.56
CA LEU A 163 -9.83 -58.75 -42.30
C LEU A 163 -11.32 -59.03 -42.53
N ALA A 164 -12.20 -58.03 -42.40
CA ALA A 164 -13.62 -58.13 -42.74
C ALA A 164 -13.90 -57.96 -44.24
N ALA A 165 -13.01 -57.30 -44.99
CA ALA A 165 -13.17 -57.08 -46.42
C ALA A 165 -12.87 -58.33 -47.27
N ILE A 166 -11.90 -59.16 -46.85
CA ILE A 166 -11.44 -60.32 -47.64
C ILE A 166 -12.46 -61.48 -47.68
N PRO A 167 -13.11 -61.90 -46.57
CA PRO A 167 -14.11 -62.97 -46.62
C PRO A 167 -15.37 -62.55 -47.39
N ASN A 168 -15.80 -61.29 -47.24
CA ASN A 168 -17.03 -60.79 -47.86
C ASN A 168 -16.92 -60.56 -49.36
N LEU A 169 -15.73 -60.27 -49.89
CA LEU A 169 -15.50 -60.15 -51.34
C LEU A 169 -15.55 -61.52 -52.04
N ILE A 170 -14.98 -62.54 -51.42
CA ILE A 170 -14.93 -63.91 -51.97
C ILE A 170 -16.31 -64.58 -51.88
N VAL A 171 -17.05 -64.39 -50.79
CA VAL A 171 -18.39 -64.97 -50.61
C VAL A 171 -19.47 -64.22 -51.40
N GLY A 172 -19.41 -62.89 -51.51
CA GLY A 172 -20.41 -62.10 -52.23
C GLY A 172 -20.41 -62.32 -53.74
N LEU A 173 -19.24 -62.49 -54.36
CA LEU A 173 -19.13 -62.72 -55.81
C LEU A 173 -19.57 -64.13 -56.23
N ALA A 174 -19.39 -65.13 -55.37
CA ALA A 174 -19.78 -66.52 -55.62
C ALA A 174 -21.27 -66.79 -55.34
N SER A 175 -21.92 -65.97 -54.49
CA SER A 175 -23.27 -66.27 -53.95
C SER A 175 -24.36 -65.31 -54.41
N GLY A 176 -24.04 -64.27 -55.18
CA GLY A 176 -25.00 -63.26 -55.64
C GLY A 176 -25.61 -62.40 -54.52
N SER A 177 -25.02 -62.39 -53.33
CA SER A 177 -25.48 -61.54 -52.22
C SER A 177 -24.81 -60.16 -52.26
N ILE A 178 -25.54 -59.18 -51.73
CA ILE A 178 -25.06 -57.81 -51.52
C ILE A 178 -23.81 -57.89 -50.63
N ILE A 179 -22.71 -57.31 -51.10
CA ILE A 179 -21.48 -57.11 -50.32
C ILE A 179 -21.88 -56.41 -49.01
N ASP A 180 -21.49 -56.93 -47.84
CA ASP A 180 -21.66 -56.22 -46.56
C ASP A 180 -20.71 -55.03 -46.49
N PHE A 181 -21.05 -54.02 -47.28
CA PHE A 181 -20.39 -52.74 -47.37
C PHE A 181 -20.58 -51.96 -46.05
N ALA A 182 -21.64 -52.26 -45.30
CA ALA A 182 -21.95 -51.57 -44.04
C ALA A 182 -20.92 -51.89 -42.95
N GLY A 183 -20.55 -53.16 -42.75
CA GLY A 183 -19.55 -53.55 -41.75
C GLY A 183 -18.14 -53.03 -42.05
N THR A 184 -17.72 -53.09 -43.32
CA THR A 184 -16.40 -52.64 -43.78
C THR A 184 -16.26 -51.11 -43.75
N VAL A 185 -17.30 -50.37 -44.18
CA VAL A 185 -17.33 -48.90 -44.09
C VAL A 185 -17.45 -48.43 -42.63
N SER A 186 -18.17 -49.15 -41.77
CA SER A 186 -18.29 -48.82 -40.33
C SER A 186 -16.95 -48.88 -39.60
N ASN A 187 -16.15 -49.92 -39.82
CA ASN A 187 -14.83 -50.06 -39.17
C ASN A 187 -13.82 -49.01 -39.69
N VAL A 188 -13.85 -48.71 -40.99
CA VAL A 188 -13.05 -47.61 -41.58
C VAL A 188 -13.51 -46.25 -41.02
N ALA A 189 -14.82 -46.00 -40.91
CA ALA A 189 -15.35 -44.76 -40.33
C ALA A 189 -14.99 -44.60 -38.84
N GLN A 190 -14.99 -45.68 -38.06
CA GLN A 190 -14.53 -45.68 -36.67
C GLN A 190 -13.02 -45.42 -36.54
N SER A 191 -12.21 -45.93 -37.48
CA SER A 191 -10.77 -45.61 -37.55
C SER A 191 -10.51 -44.14 -37.92
N ILE A 192 -11.30 -43.57 -38.83
CA ILE A 192 -11.21 -42.14 -39.20
C ILE A 192 -11.68 -41.25 -38.04
N GLY A 193 -12.71 -41.66 -37.30
CA GLY A 193 -13.19 -40.94 -36.11
C GLY A 193 -12.19 -40.93 -34.95
N THR A 194 -11.47 -42.04 -34.72
CA THR A 194 -10.39 -42.11 -33.72
C THR A 194 -9.15 -41.35 -34.17
N GLN A 195 -8.82 -41.36 -35.46
CA GLN A 195 -7.72 -40.54 -35.98
C GLN A 195 -8.02 -39.04 -35.90
N ALA A 196 -9.28 -38.64 -36.13
CA ALA A 196 -9.72 -37.25 -35.98
C ALA A 196 -9.68 -36.78 -34.51
N SER A 197 -9.94 -37.67 -33.55
CA SER A 197 -9.83 -37.32 -32.13
C SER A 197 -8.36 -37.21 -31.68
N ILE A 198 -7.45 -38.01 -32.23
CA ILE A 198 -6.00 -37.91 -32.00
C ILE A 198 -5.46 -36.58 -32.53
N THR A 199 -5.80 -36.19 -33.77
CA THR A 199 -5.34 -34.92 -34.35
C THR A 199 -5.95 -33.71 -33.64
N ALA A 200 -7.21 -33.81 -33.18
CA ALA A 200 -7.82 -32.78 -32.34
C ALA A 200 -7.13 -32.64 -30.97
N LEU A 201 -6.74 -33.76 -30.35
CA LEU A 201 -5.98 -33.76 -29.09
C LEU A 201 -4.59 -33.15 -29.29
N GLN A 202 -3.85 -33.54 -30.34
CA GLN A 202 -2.55 -32.95 -30.68
C GLN A 202 -2.66 -31.45 -30.96
N ALA A 203 -3.64 -31.00 -31.73
CA ALA A 203 -3.90 -29.58 -31.95
C ALA A 203 -4.24 -28.83 -30.64
N SER A 204 -4.90 -29.48 -29.68
CA SER A 204 -5.17 -28.91 -28.35
C SER A 204 -3.90 -28.77 -27.49
N TYR A 205 -2.93 -29.68 -27.64
CA TYR A 205 -1.63 -29.61 -26.97
C TYR A 205 -0.77 -28.51 -27.59
N GLU A 206 -0.76 -28.40 -28.92
CA GLU A 206 -0.06 -27.33 -29.64
C GLU A 206 -0.60 -25.95 -29.26
N ARG A 207 -1.92 -25.76 -29.18
CA ARG A 207 -2.51 -24.49 -28.73
C ARG A 207 -2.13 -24.15 -27.28
N ARG A 208 -2.16 -25.13 -26.38
CA ARG A 208 -1.73 -24.94 -24.97
C ARG A 208 -0.24 -24.60 -24.83
N ARG A 209 0.59 -24.94 -25.81
CA ARG A 209 2.01 -24.53 -25.84
C ARG A 209 2.22 -23.14 -26.45
N GLN A 210 1.28 -22.66 -27.25
CA GLN A 210 1.30 -21.33 -27.87
C GLN A 210 0.73 -20.24 -26.93
N ASP A 211 -0.23 -20.63 -26.07
CA ASP A 211 -0.81 -19.80 -24.99
C ASP A 211 0.12 -19.67 -23.77
#